data_AF-A0A2M7X9P6-F1
#
_entry.id   AF-A0A2M7X9P6-F1
#
_cell.length_a   1.000
_cell.length_b   1.000
_cell.length_c   1.000
_cell.angle_alpha   90.00
_cell.angle_beta   90.00
_cell.angle_gamma   90.00
#
_symmetry.space_group_name_H-M   'P 1'
#
loop_
_entity.id
_entity.type
_entity.pdbx_description
1 polymer ?
#
loop_
_entity_poly.entity_id
_entity_poly.type
_entity_poly.pdbx_seq_one_letter_code
_entity_poly.pdbx_strand_id
1 'polypeptide(L)'
;MKAYTPQHGARSQLAAQTTYNYRLRDSMDWRPFSNSDEMTPIAVDRDSDSAYVLKKLDKRLALYRVKLDGSMSTELVYKNDRVDVDDVVRIGRSARVIGVTFVEEKRSVIYFDPEYKKLSAALGKAIPNLPIVKFLAATADQNKLLIYAHSDADPGRYFVYDKTKRALNEVMLDRPALETVKLANVKPISYPASDGALIPGYLTLPPGKEDAHGLPAVVLPHGGPQARDEWGFDWLAQYLAHAGYAVIQPNYRGSAGYGDAWFKENGYRGWRTSIGDVTSAAHWLVAQGIADPKRLAIVGWSYGGYAA
;
A
#
# COMPACT_ATOMS: atom_id res chain seq x y z
N MET A 1 1.06 -10.14 -21.49
CA MET A 1 -0.17 -10.67 -20.87
C MET A 1 -1.21 -9.56 -20.86
N LYS A 2 -2.31 -9.74 -21.57
CA LYS A 2 -3.64 -9.13 -21.35
C LYS A 2 -4.44 -9.36 -22.63
N ALA A 3 -5.47 -10.20 -22.54
CA ALA A 3 -6.54 -10.26 -23.51
C ALA A 3 -7.83 -10.10 -22.71
N TYR A 4 -8.59 -9.05 -23.02
CA TYR A 4 -9.87 -8.75 -22.39
C TYR A 4 -10.95 -9.49 -23.18
N THR A 5 -11.71 -10.36 -22.52
CA THR A 5 -12.90 -10.97 -23.13
C THR A 5 -14.07 -10.68 -22.20
N PRO A 6 -15.00 -9.76 -22.56
CA PRO A 6 -16.18 -9.53 -21.75
C PRO A 6 -17.14 -10.72 -21.91
N GLN A 7 -17.57 -11.31 -20.78
CA GLN A 7 -18.71 -12.22 -20.79
C GLN A 7 -20.00 -11.44 -20.53
N HIS A 8 -20.96 -11.53 -21.47
CA HIS A 8 -22.29 -10.96 -21.33
C HIS A 8 -23.21 -11.95 -20.61
N GLY A 9 -23.39 -11.76 -19.30
CA GLY A 9 -24.44 -12.39 -18.50
C GLY A 9 -25.59 -11.42 -18.23
N ALA A 10 -26.83 -11.87 -18.40
CA ALA A 10 -28.04 -11.08 -18.23
C ALA A 10 -28.22 -10.57 -16.79
N ARG A 11 -28.42 -9.25 -16.64
CA ARG A 11 -29.00 -8.52 -15.49
C ARG A 11 -28.64 -9.00 -14.08
N SER A 12 -27.44 -8.63 -13.61
CA SER A 12 -27.17 -8.10 -12.26
C SER A 12 -25.66 -7.79 -12.20
N GLN A 13 -25.27 -6.54 -11.92
CA GLN A 13 -23.89 -6.04 -11.76
C GLN A 13 -22.78 -6.97 -12.29
N LEU A 14 -22.26 -6.68 -13.48
CA LEU A 14 -21.08 -7.36 -14.04
C LEU A 14 -19.92 -7.28 -13.04
N ALA A 15 -19.69 -8.32 -12.25
CA ALA A 15 -18.36 -8.59 -11.72
C ALA A 15 -17.52 -8.92 -12.95
N ALA A 16 -16.70 -7.96 -13.41
CA ALA A 16 -15.83 -8.17 -14.55
C ALA A 16 -14.77 -9.20 -14.16
N GLN A 17 -15.03 -10.47 -14.47
CA GLN A 17 -14.06 -11.52 -14.28
C GLN A 17 -12.95 -11.35 -15.33
N THR A 18 -11.73 -11.13 -14.86
CA THR A 18 -10.57 -11.03 -15.76
C THR A 18 -10.00 -12.42 -15.97
N THR A 19 -9.98 -12.89 -17.22
CA THR A 19 -9.31 -14.13 -17.60
C THR A 19 -7.85 -13.87 -17.97
N TYR A 20 -6.95 -14.67 -17.42
CA TYR A 20 -5.52 -14.62 -17.71
C TYR A 20 -5.13 -15.82 -18.58
N ASN A 21 -4.26 -15.56 -19.55
CA ASN A 21 -3.69 -16.58 -20.43
C ASN A 21 -2.17 -16.42 -20.47
N TYR A 22 -1.46 -17.51 -20.71
CA TYR A 22 -0.01 -17.55 -20.85
C TYR A 22 0.40 -18.32 -22.12
N ARG A 23 1.68 -18.25 -22.47
CA ARG A 23 2.26 -19.02 -23.57
C ARG A 23 3.52 -19.72 -23.08
N LEU A 24 3.79 -20.89 -23.62
CA LEU A 24 5.09 -21.54 -23.43
C LEU A 24 6.16 -20.77 -24.21
N ARG A 25 7.42 -20.88 -23.77
CA ARG A 25 8.57 -20.19 -24.35
C ARG A 25 8.70 -20.38 -25.86
N ASP A 26 8.45 -21.59 -26.34
CA ASP A 26 8.63 -21.99 -27.74
C ASP A 26 7.30 -22.19 -28.49
N SER A 27 6.21 -21.57 -27.99
CA SER A 27 4.89 -21.68 -28.60
C SER A 27 4.22 -20.31 -28.74
N MET A 28 3.48 -20.15 -29.84
CA MET A 28 2.64 -18.98 -30.07
C MET A 28 1.22 -19.15 -29.53
N ASP A 29 0.85 -20.35 -29.10
CA ASP A 29 -0.50 -20.69 -28.67
C ASP A 29 -0.76 -20.21 -27.25
N TRP A 30 -1.86 -19.48 -27.09
CA TRP A 30 -2.36 -19.06 -25.77
C TRP A 30 -3.00 -20.23 -25.05
N ARG A 31 -2.61 -20.40 -23.80
CA ARG A 31 -3.18 -21.37 -22.87
C ARG A 31 -3.89 -20.64 -21.73
N PRO A 32 -5.04 -21.13 -21.26
CA PRO A 32 -5.67 -20.64 -20.04
C PRO A 32 -4.70 -20.70 -18.85
N PHE A 33 -4.65 -19.64 -18.05
CA PHE A 33 -3.84 -19.57 -16.83
C PHE A 33 -4.72 -19.56 -15.58
N SER A 34 -5.59 -18.56 -15.44
CA SER A 34 -6.50 -18.39 -14.29
C SER A 34 -7.55 -17.32 -14.58
N ASN A 35 -8.40 -17.03 -13.59
CA ASN A 35 -9.21 -15.82 -13.56
C ASN A 35 -8.96 -15.01 -12.27
N SER A 36 -9.49 -13.78 -12.22
CA SER A 36 -9.33 -12.85 -11.08
C SER A 36 -9.91 -13.34 -9.75
N ASP A 37 -10.83 -14.31 -9.75
CA ASP A 37 -11.42 -14.86 -8.52
C ASP A 37 -10.56 -15.98 -7.92
N GLU A 38 -9.86 -16.73 -8.77
CA GLU A 38 -9.01 -17.84 -8.35
C GLU A 38 -7.60 -17.39 -7.98
N MET A 39 -6.96 -16.65 -8.90
CA MET A 39 -5.53 -16.36 -8.83
C MET A 39 -5.17 -15.19 -9.75
N THR A 40 -4.66 -14.10 -9.19
CA THR A 40 -4.33 -12.89 -9.96
C THR A 40 -2.81 -12.82 -10.19
N PRO A 41 -2.31 -12.93 -11.43
CA PRO A 41 -0.89 -12.74 -11.72
C PRO A 41 -0.48 -11.28 -11.59
N ILE A 42 0.60 -11.03 -10.85
CA ILE A 42 1.13 -9.69 -10.56
C ILE A 42 2.53 -9.46 -11.16
N ALA A 43 3.26 -10.54 -11.44
CA ALA A 43 4.54 -10.48 -12.14
C ALA A 43 4.83 -11.76 -12.92
N VAL A 44 5.69 -11.67 -13.93
CA VAL A 44 6.32 -12.83 -14.57
C VAL A 44 7.82 -12.65 -14.47
N ASP A 45 8.46 -13.68 -13.96
CA ASP A 45 9.90 -13.78 -13.80
C ASP A 45 10.45 -14.67 -14.92
N ARG A 46 11.21 -14.04 -15.82
CA ARG A 46 11.74 -14.68 -17.03
C ARG A 46 12.79 -15.76 -16.72
N ASP A 47 13.57 -15.56 -15.66
CA ASP A 47 14.72 -16.39 -15.34
C ASP A 47 14.24 -17.72 -14.76
N SER A 48 13.20 -17.68 -13.93
CA SER A 48 12.57 -18.86 -13.33
C SER A 48 11.44 -19.48 -14.15
N ASP A 49 11.10 -18.88 -15.30
CA ASP A 49 9.97 -19.24 -16.16
C ASP A 49 8.66 -19.40 -15.37
N SER A 50 8.37 -18.42 -14.52
CA SER A 50 7.28 -18.50 -13.54
C SER A 50 6.47 -17.19 -13.47
N ALA A 51 5.19 -17.31 -13.14
CA ALA A 51 4.35 -16.20 -12.73
C ALA A 51 4.29 -16.12 -11.21
N TYR A 52 4.36 -14.91 -10.67
CA TYR A 52 4.00 -14.62 -9.29
C TYR A 52 2.56 -14.14 -9.24
N VAL A 53 1.81 -14.70 -8.31
CA VAL A 53 0.35 -14.54 -8.26
C VAL A 53 -0.11 -14.27 -6.83
N LEU A 54 -1.17 -13.48 -6.68
CA LEU A 54 -1.91 -13.35 -5.45
C LEU A 54 -3.09 -14.32 -5.47
N LYS A 55 -3.17 -15.15 -4.43
CA LYS A 55 -4.25 -16.12 -4.24
C LYS A 55 -4.64 -16.14 -2.77
N LYS A 56 -5.93 -16.39 -2.51
CA LYS A 56 -6.44 -16.46 -1.14
C LYS A 56 -5.92 -17.69 -0.40
N LEU A 57 -5.46 -17.46 0.82
CA LEU A 57 -5.12 -18.45 1.83
C LEU A 57 -5.61 -17.92 3.17
N ASP A 58 -6.38 -18.71 3.93
CA ASP A 58 -6.89 -18.31 5.25
C ASP A 58 -7.60 -16.93 5.23
N LYS A 59 -8.45 -16.71 4.20
CA LYS A 59 -9.20 -15.46 3.95
C LYS A 59 -8.34 -14.21 3.68
N ARG A 60 -7.04 -14.35 3.43
CA ARG A 60 -6.12 -13.26 3.05
C ARG A 60 -5.40 -13.55 1.73
N LEU A 61 -4.92 -12.53 1.03
CA LEU A 61 -4.05 -12.72 -0.13
C LEU A 61 -2.64 -13.15 0.33
N ALA A 62 -2.16 -14.24 -0.27
CA ALA A 62 -0.80 -14.72 -0.13
C ALA A 62 -0.12 -14.78 -1.50
N LEU A 63 1.21 -14.73 -1.50
CA LEU A 63 2.02 -14.80 -2.71
C LEU A 63 2.34 -16.25 -3.04
N TYR A 64 2.02 -16.65 -4.25
CA TYR A 64 2.43 -17.93 -4.82
C TYR A 64 3.28 -17.73 -6.06
N ARG A 65 4.06 -18.76 -6.40
CA ARG A 65 4.80 -18.88 -7.66
C ARG A 65 4.24 -20.04 -8.45
N VAL A 66 3.94 -19.82 -9.73
CA VAL A 66 3.35 -20.80 -10.65
C VAL A 66 4.28 -20.99 -11.84
N LYS A 67 4.66 -22.23 -12.14
CA LYS A 67 5.50 -22.56 -13.31
C LYS A 67 4.74 -22.35 -14.62
N LEU A 68 5.42 -21.77 -15.61
CA LEU A 68 4.88 -21.52 -16.95
C LEU A 68 5.38 -22.54 -18.00
N ASP A 69 5.92 -23.69 -17.54
CA ASP A 69 6.43 -24.78 -18.37
C ASP A 69 5.34 -25.74 -18.88
N GLY A 70 4.07 -25.48 -18.57
CA GLY A 70 2.94 -26.35 -18.88
C GLY A 70 2.42 -27.16 -17.70
N SER A 71 3.22 -27.35 -16.64
CA SER A 71 2.80 -28.08 -15.44
C SER A 71 1.88 -27.27 -14.54
N MET A 72 1.98 -25.93 -14.59
CA MET A 72 1.28 -25.02 -13.68
C MET A 72 1.54 -25.34 -12.20
N SER A 73 2.69 -25.97 -11.88
CA SER A 73 3.03 -26.31 -10.49
C SER A 73 3.06 -25.04 -9.64
N THR A 74 2.34 -25.06 -8.53
CA THR A 74 2.11 -23.88 -7.68
C THR A 74 2.76 -24.07 -6.31
N GLU A 75 3.52 -23.08 -5.87
CA GLU A 75 4.27 -23.07 -4.61
C GLU A 75 3.91 -21.81 -3.80
N LEU A 76 3.67 -21.97 -2.49
CA LEU A 76 3.50 -20.83 -1.59
C LEU A 76 4.87 -20.16 -1.35
N VAL A 77 4.98 -18.87 -1.67
CA VAL A 77 6.20 -18.09 -1.47
C VAL A 77 6.16 -17.35 -0.14
N TYR A 78 5.05 -16.68 0.16
CA TYR A 78 4.90 -15.93 1.39
C TYR A 78 3.42 -15.72 1.76
N LYS A 79 3.14 -15.79 3.07
CA LYS A 79 1.86 -15.37 3.65
C LYS A 79 2.12 -14.46 4.86
N ASN A 80 1.17 -13.57 5.12
CA ASN A 80 1.13 -12.79 6.35
C ASN A 80 -0.18 -13.10 7.09
N ASP A 81 -0.10 -13.31 8.41
CA ASP A 81 -1.25 -13.75 9.21
C ASP A 81 -2.17 -12.59 9.64
N ARG A 82 -1.73 -11.33 9.43
CA ARG A 82 -2.45 -10.11 9.85
C ARG A 82 -3.09 -9.37 8.68
N VAL A 83 -2.37 -9.25 7.58
CA VAL A 83 -2.75 -8.42 6.41
C VAL A 83 -2.55 -9.17 5.10
N ASP A 84 -3.17 -8.66 4.04
CA ASP A 84 -2.98 -9.18 2.69
C ASP A 84 -1.56 -8.86 2.19
N VAL A 85 -0.99 -9.80 1.45
CA VAL A 85 0.13 -9.52 0.54
C VAL A 85 -0.42 -8.77 -0.67
N ASP A 86 0.25 -7.69 -1.08
CA ASP A 86 -0.29 -6.79 -2.12
C ASP A 86 0.54 -6.71 -3.41
N ASP A 87 1.86 -6.86 -3.35
CA ASP A 87 2.72 -6.82 -4.54
C ASP A 87 4.08 -7.52 -4.32
N VAL A 88 4.89 -7.55 -5.37
CA VAL A 88 6.28 -8.00 -5.38
C VAL A 88 7.23 -6.87 -5.71
N VAL A 89 8.43 -6.93 -5.14
CA VAL A 89 9.54 -6.05 -5.51
C VAL A 89 10.28 -6.66 -6.70
N ARG A 90 10.45 -5.86 -7.75
CA ARG A 90 11.10 -6.26 -9.00
C ARG A 90 12.33 -5.40 -9.27
N ILE A 91 13.31 -5.95 -9.99
CA ILE A 91 14.50 -5.19 -10.37
C ILE A 91 14.97 -5.47 -11.79
N GLY A 92 15.55 -4.44 -12.40
CA GLY A 92 16.20 -4.51 -13.70
C GLY A 92 15.24 -4.74 -14.86
N ARG A 93 15.81 -4.85 -16.06
CA ARG A 93 15.05 -5.00 -17.31
C ARG A 93 14.33 -6.35 -17.44
N SER A 94 14.81 -7.38 -16.73
CA SER A 94 14.14 -8.69 -16.69
C SER A 94 12.96 -8.72 -15.71
N ALA A 95 12.72 -7.64 -14.95
CA ALA A 95 11.72 -7.57 -13.90
C ALA A 95 11.82 -8.73 -12.90
N ARG A 96 13.06 -9.14 -12.60
CA ARG A 96 13.35 -10.26 -11.68
C ARG A 96 12.75 -9.95 -10.31
N VAL A 97 12.02 -10.92 -9.76
CA VAL A 97 11.34 -10.74 -8.47
C VAL A 97 12.34 -11.00 -7.34
N ILE A 98 12.51 -10.00 -6.48
CA ILE A 98 13.52 -10.00 -5.41
C ILE A 98 12.90 -9.94 -4.00
N GLY A 99 11.60 -9.72 -3.89
CA GLY A 99 10.91 -9.68 -2.61
C GLY A 99 9.40 -9.53 -2.74
N VAL A 100 8.74 -9.48 -1.59
CA VAL A 100 7.30 -9.32 -1.43
C VAL A 100 7.00 -8.11 -0.55
N THR A 101 5.88 -7.44 -0.78
CA THR A 101 5.43 -6.31 0.03
C THR A 101 3.99 -6.49 0.52
N PHE A 102 3.75 -5.89 1.69
CA PHE A 102 2.48 -5.88 2.40
C PHE A 102 2.49 -4.68 3.35
N VAL A 103 1.33 -4.33 3.90
CA VAL A 103 1.22 -3.17 4.78
C VAL A 103 0.42 -3.52 6.02
N GLU A 104 1.12 -3.47 7.15
CA GLU A 104 0.48 -3.51 8.47
C GLU A 104 0.19 -2.06 8.88
N GLU A 105 0.93 -1.52 9.84
CA GLU A 105 0.93 -0.08 10.14
C GLU A 105 1.78 0.70 9.13
N LYS A 106 2.93 0.15 8.73
CA LYS A 106 3.85 0.71 7.74
C LYS A 106 4.11 -0.31 6.64
N ARG A 107 4.41 0.18 5.44
CA ARG A 107 4.77 -0.70 4.32
C ARG A 107 6.04 -1.46 4.65
N SER A 108 5.98 -2.78 4.47
CA SER A 108 7.06 -3.69 4.75
C SER A 108 7.47 -4.43 3.48
N VAL A 109 8.73 -4.85 3.42
CA VAL A 109 9.27 -5.66 2.34
C VAL A 109 10.06 -6.82 2.94
N ILE A 110 9.80 -8.03 2.46
CA ILE A 110 10.66 -9.19 2.71
C ILE A 110 11.39 -9.51 1.42
N TYR A 111 12.71 -9.34 1.43
CA TYR A 111 13.57 -9.70 0.32
C TYR A 111 13.94 -11.18 0.37
N PHE A 112 13.66 -11.90 -0.72
CA PHE A 112 14.11 -13.28 -0.93
C PHE A 112 15.52 -13.29 -1.54
N ASP A 113 15.89 -12.23 -2.26
CA ASP A 113 17.23 -12.04 -2.80
C ASP A 113 18.20 -11.61 -1.68
N PRO A 114 19.26 -12.38 -1.38
CA PRO A 114 20.20 -12.07 -0.31
C PRO A 114 21.00 -10.78 -0.52
N GLU A 115 21.32 -10.42 -1.77
CA GLU A 115 22.05 -9.20 -2.10
C GLU A 115 21.18 -7.98 -1.78
N TYR A 116 19.94 -7.97 -2.26
CA TYR A 116 19.01 -6.85 -2.02
C TYR A 116 18.53 -6.79 -0.57
N LYS A 117 18.43 -7.93 0.13
CA LYS A 117 18.21 -7.95 1.58
C LYS A 117 19.34 -7.23 2.32
N LYS A 118 20.60 -7.56 2.02
CA LYS A 118 21.78 -6.93 2.63
C LYS A 118 21.89 -5.46 2.25
N LEU A 119 21.63 -5.12 0.98
CA LEU A 119 21.68 -3.76 0.49
C LEU A 119 20.61 -2.89 1.13
N SER A 120 19.36 -3.34 1.20
CA SER A 120 18.27 -2.62 1.87
C SER A 120 18.61 -2.33 3.34
N ALA A 121 19.19 -3.30 4.05
CA ALA A 121 19.63 -3.10 5.42
C ALA A 121 20.78 -2.08 5.55
N ALA A 122 21.72 -2.08 4.59
CA ALA A 122 22.81 -1.10 4.56
C ALA A 122 22.29 0.32 4.24
N LEU A 123 21.36 0.44 3.29
CA LEU A 123 20.72 1.71 2.94
C LEU A 123 19.90 2.27 4.12
N GLY A 124 19.12 1.43 4.81
CA GLY A 124 18.39 1.87 6.00
C GLY A 124 19.29 2.43 7.11
N LYS A 125 20.54 1.98 7.20
CA LYS A 125 21.55 2.57 8.11
C LYS A 125 22.16 3.86 7.58
N ALA A 126 22.32 3.97 6.26
CA ALA A 126 22.92 5.14 5.61
C ALA A 126 21.97 6.35 5.55
N ILE A 127 20.65 6.09 5.43
CA ILE A 127 19.59 7.11 5.37
C ILE A 127 18.49 6.81 6.41
N PRO A 128 18.80 6.85 7.71
CA PRO A 128 17.88 6.42 8.77
C PRO A 128 16.59 7.25 8.84
N ASN A 129 16.61 8.48 8.33
CA ASN A 129 15.44 9.37 8.30
C ASN A 129 14.48 9.06 7.14
N LEU A 130 14.85 8.17 6.21
CA LEU A 130 14.07 7.77 5.04
C LEU A 130 13.86 6.24 5.04
N PRO A 131 13.05 5.72 5.99
CA PRO A 131 12.97 4.29 6.25
C PRO A 131 12.30 3.48 5.14
N ILE A 132 11.52 4.13 4.26
CA ILE A 132 10.89 3.44 3.13
C ILE A 132 11.79 3.58 1.92
N VAL A 133 12.46 2.50 1.54
CA VAL A 133 13.39 2.44 0.41
C VAL A 133 12.80 1.58 -0.71
N LYS A 134 12.66 2.15 -1.92
CA LYS A 134 12.15 1.49 -3.12
C LYS A 134 13.22 1.45 -4.21
N PHE A 135 13.45 0.29 -4.80
CA PHE A 135 14.29 0.14 -5.98
C PHE A 135 13.45 0.34 -7.24
N LEU A 136 13.64 1.46 -7.94
CA LEU A 136 12.80 1.83 -9.08
C LEU A 136 13.32 1.29 -10.41
N ALA A 137 14.64 1.34 -10.60
CA ALA A 137 15.28 0.95 -11.85
C ALA A 137 16.73 0.52 -11.62
N ALA A 138 17.30 -0.15 -12.62
CA ALA A 138 18.70 -0.52 -12.64
C ALA A 138 19.27 -0.41 -14.07
N THR A 139 20.58 -0.16 -14.18
CA THR A 139 21.30 -0.33 -15.45
C THR A 139 21.24 -1.78 -15.92
N ALA A 140 21.56 -2.03 -17.19
CA ALA A 140 21.47 -3.38 -17.77
C ALA A 140 22.34 -4.41 -17.02
N ASP A 141 23.51 -3.97 -16.54
CA ASP A 141 24.44 -4.73 -15.70
C ASP A 141 24.09 -4.70 -14.19
N GLN A 142 23.04 -3.96 -13.82
CA GLN A 142 22.58 -3.71 -12.46
C GLN A 142 23.63 -3.11 -11.49
N ASN A 143 24.71 -2.53 -12.00
CA ASN A 143 25.74 -1.88 -11.19
C ASN A 143 25.31 -0.52 -10.64
N LYS A 144 24.36 0.15 -11.31
CA LYS A 144 23.73 1.37 -10.79
C LYS A 144 22.24 1.14 -10.58
N LEU A 145 21.75 1.59 -9.43
CA LEU A 145 20.34 1.48 -9.04
C LEU A 145 19.76 2.88 -8.84
N LEU A 146 18.57 3.12 -9.42
CA LEU A 146 17.75 4.25 -9.03
C LEU A 146 16.91 3.84 -7.83
N ILE A 147 17.05 4.60 -6.75
CA ILE A 147 16.37 4.38 -5.48
C ILE A 147 15.48 5.59 -5.22
N TYR A 148 14.27 5.34 -4.74
CA TYR A 148 13.43 6.35 -4.12
C TYR A 148 13.29 6.03 -2.65
N ALA A 149 13.57 6.98 -1.78
CA ALA A 149 13.41 6.81 -0.34
C ALA A 149 12.62 7.97 0.26
N HIS A 150 11.72 7.66 1.20
CA HIS A 150 10.85 8.65 1.82
C HIS A 150 10.50 8.28 3.27
N SER A 151 9.80 9.20 3.95
CA SER A 151 9.20 8.97 5.27
C SER A 151 7.77 9.54 5.29
N ASP A 152 7.25 9.77 6.49
CA ASP A 152 6.04 10.55 6.77
C ASP A 152 6.30 12.06 6.76
N ALA A 153 7.49 12.48 7.20
CA ALA A 153 7.91 13.87 7.30
C ALA A 153 8.93 14.28 6.21
N ASP A 154 9.17 13.43 5.21
CA ASP A 154 9.93 13.74 4.00
C ASP A 154 9.18 13.14 2.79
N PRO A 155 8.76 13.97 1.81
CA PRO A 155 7.95 13.56 0.67
C PRO A 155 8.70 12.66 -0.31
N GLY A 156 10.01 12.53 -0.14
CA GLY A 156 10.84 11.56 -0.81
C GLY A 156 11.95 12.18 -1.63
N ARG A 157 12.97 11.36 -1.84
CA ARG A 157 14.20 11.71 -2.52
C ARG A 157 14.63 10.57 -3.43
N TYR A 158 15.24 10.95 -4.55
CA TYR A 158 15.81 10.02 -5.50
C TYR A 158 17.33 9.97 -5.33
N PHE A 159 17.85 8.76 -5.35
CA PHE A 159 19.27 8.47 -5.24
C PHE A 159 19.72 7.57 -6.38
N VAL A 160 20.98 7.74 -6.80
CA VAL A 160 21.69 6.74 -7.58
C VAL A 160 22.69 6.03 -6.68
N TYR A 161 22.47 4.74 -6.47
CA TYR A 161 23.43 3.87 -5.79
C TYR A 161 24.35 3.20 -6.81
N ASP A 162 25.65 3.42 -6.69
CA ASP A 162 26.69 2.78 -7.47
C ASP A 162 27.29 1.62 -6.67
N LYS A 163 27.03 0.37 -7.10
CA LYS A 163 27.48 -0.84 -6.41
C LYS A 163 29.00 -0.98 -6.42
N THR A 164 29.66 -0.57 -7.50
CA THR A 164 31.11 -0.67 -7.66
C THR A 164 31.83 0.27 -6.68
N LYS A 165 31.34 1.51 -6.57
CA LYS A 165 31.89 2.52 -5.65
C LYS A 165 31.31 2.42 -4.24
N ARG A 166 30.24 1.65 -4.05
CA ARG A 166 29.41 1.59 -2.83
C ARG A 166 28.95 2.99 -2.39
N ALA A 167 28.62 3.84 -3.36
CA ALA A 167 28.28 5.23 -3.13
C ALA A 167 26.78 5.47 -3.36
N LEU A 168 26.12 6.07 -2.39
CA LEU A 168 24.74 6.55 -2.51
C LEU A 168 24.77 8.06 -2.76
N ASN A 169 24.35 8.49 -3.94
CA ASN A 169 24.34 9.91 -4.30
C ASN A 169 22.89 10.37 -4.46
N GLU A 170 22.49 11.40 -3.72
CA GLU A 170 21.21 12.06 -3.96
C GLU A 170 21.26 12.77 -5.32
N VAL A 171 20.20 12.64 -6.11
CA VAL A 171 20.11 13.24 -7.45
C VAL A 171 18.94 14.20 -7.60
N MET A 172 17.88 14.03 -6.81
CA MET A 172 16.68 14.86 -6.92
C MET A 172 15.79 14.73 -5.68
N LEU A 173 15.17 15.82 -5.25
CA LEU A 173 14.07 15.83 -4.29
C LEU A 173 12.74 15.65 -5.04
N ASP A 174 11.81 14.85 -4.51
CA ASP A 174 10.48 14.69 -5.12
C ASP A 174 9.66 15.99 -5.05
N ARG A 175 9.80 16.74 -3.95
CA ARG A 175 9.17 18.04 -3.76
C ARG A 175 10.16 19.08 -3.22
N PRO A 176 10.99 19.69 -4.09
CA PRO A 176 12.04 20.63 -3.68
C PRO A 176 11.53 21.83 -2.86
N ALA A 177 10.29 22.27 -3.12
CA ALA A 177 9.66 23.37 -2.40
C ALA A 177 9.40 23.08 -0.90
N LEU A 178 9.48 21.83 -0.47
CA LEU A 178 9.25 21.41 0.91
C LEU A 178 10.54 21.13 1.68
N GLU A 179 11.72 21.27 1.08
CA GLU A 179 13.00 20.87 1.72
C GLU A 179 13.28 21.59 3.04
N THR A 180 12.87 22.86 3.14
CA THR A 180 13.04 23.69 4.34
C THR A 180 11.79 23.77 5.20
N VAL A 181 10.72 23.06 4.82
CA VAL A 181 9.45 23.04 5.53
C VAL A 181 9.46 21.91 6.54
N LYS A 182 9.29 22.23 7.82
CA LYS A 182 9.08 21.20 8.86
C LYS A 182 7.73 20.53 8.63
N LEU A 183 7.72 19.30 8.14
CA LEU A 183 6.50 18.50 7.97
C LEU A 183 6.09 17.82 9.28
N ALA A 184 4.82 17.44 9.36
CA ALA A 184 4.28 16.72 10.50
C ALA A 184 4.69 15.25 10.46
N ASN A 185 4.92 14.65 11.64
CA ASN A 185 5.03 13.20 11.74
C ASN A 185 3.63 12.57 11.65
N VAL A 186 3.54 11.37 11.09
CA VAL A 186 2.32 10.60 10.96
C VAL A 186 2.37 9.44 11.96
N LYS A 187 1.41 9.41 12.87
CA LYS A 187 1.31 8.40 13.92
C LYS A 187 0.29 7.32 13.52
N PRO A 188 0.70 6.04 13.36
CA PRO A 188 -0.25 4.93 13.31
C PRO A 188 -1.06 4.89 14.61
N ILE A 189 -2.37 4.81 14.49
CA ILE A 189 -3.30 4.74 15.61
C ILE A 189 -4.33 3.64 15.37
N SER A 190 -5.01 3.25 16.45
CA SER A 190 -6.22 2.45 16.38
C SER A 190 -7.24 2.98 17.37
N TYR A 191 -8.51 2.99 16.98
CA TYR A 191 -9.60 3.50 17.81
C TYR A 191 -10.81 2.56 17.76
N PRO A 192 -11.59 2.45 18.84
CA PRO A 192 -12.78 1.61 18.86
C PRO A 192 -13.91 2.23 18.04
N ALA A 193 -14.52 1.42 17.18
CA ALA A 193 -15.83 1.68 16.60
C ALA A 193 -16.94 1.49 17.65
N SER A 194 -18.16 1.89 17.31
CA SER A 194 -19.34 1.76 18.19
C SER A 194 -19.64 0.33 18.69
N ASP A 195 -19.20 -0.69 17.95
CA ASP A 195 -19.33 -2.11 18.31
C ASP A 195 -18.05 -2.70 18.93
N GLY A 196 -17.06 -1.86 19.26
CA GLY A 196 -15.80 -2.25 19.87
C GLY A 196 -14.73 -2.73 18.89
N ALA A 197 -15.02 -2.82 17.58
CA ALA A 197 -14.01 -3.16 16.58
C ALA A 197 -12.89 -2.10 16.57
N LEU A 198 -11.63 -2.53 16.58
CA LEU A 198 -10.49 -1.62 16.52
C LEU A 198 -10.21 -1.21 15.07
N ILE A 199 -10.46 0.05 14.75
CA ILE A 199 -10.29 0.62 13.41
C ILE A 199 -8.86 1.17 13.30
N PRO A 200 -8.05 0.70 12.35
CA PRO A 200 -6.73 1.27 12.08
C PRO A 200 -6.85 2.64 11.40
N GLY A 201 -5.87 3.49 11.62
CA GLY A 201 -5.77 4.76 10.93
C GLY A 201 -4.46 5.47 11.19
N TYR A 202 -4.38 6.70 10.69
CA TYR A 202 -3.21 7.55 10.84
C TYR A 202 -3.61 8.91 11.38
N LEU A 203 -2.86 9.41 12.35
CA LEU A 203 -3.04 10.72 12.96
C LEU A 203 -1.87 11.62 12.59
N THR A 204 -2.18 12.77 12.02
CA THR A 204 -1.22 13.83 11.71
C THR A 204 -1.61 15.07 12.51
N LEU A 205 -0.70 15.53 13.36
CA LEU A 205 -0.90 16.73 14.18
C LEU A 205 -0.11 17.91 13.60
N PRO A 206 -0.53 19.16 13.85
CA PRO A 206 0.22 20.32 13.38
C PRO A 206 1.68 20.29 13.86
N PRO A 207 2.67 20.58 13.00
CA PRO A 207 4.09 20.53 13.38
C PRO A 207 4.37 21.43 14.59
N GLY A 208 5.01 20.87 15.63
CA GLY A 208 5.30 21.62 16.87
C GLY A 208 4.11 21.83 17.81
N LYS A 209 2.97 21.16 17.56
CA LYS A 209 1.78 21.15 18.43
C LYS A 209 1.34 19.72 18.77
N GLU A 210 2.29 18.82 18.90
CA GLU A 210 2.02 17.40 19.16
C GLU A 210 1.35 17.16 20.53
N ASP A 211 1.59 18.05 21.50
CA ASP A 211 0.98 18.04 22.84
C ASP A 211 -0.22 19.00 22.98
N ALA A 212 -0.69 19.58 21.87
CA ALA A 212 -1.81 20.52 21.93
C ALA A 212 -3.15 19.79 22.10
N HIS A 213 -4.07 20.44 22.82
CA HIS A 213 -5.42 19.95 23.08
C HIS A 213 -6.47 20.85 22.45
N GLY A 214 -7.64 20.30 22.16
CA GLY A 214 -8.77 21.06 21.62
C GLY A 214 -8.44 21.73 20.28
N LEU A 215 -7.72 21.05 19.40
CA LEU A 215 -7.43 21.53 18.05
C LEU A 215 -8.71 21.53 17.19
N PRO A 216 -8.82 22.40 16.17
CA PRO A 216 -9.75 22.10 15.08
C PRO A 216 -9.29 20.80 14.41
N ALA A 217 -10.20 19.95 13.97
CA ALA A 217 -9.82 18.66 13.40
C ALA A 217 -10.61 18.27 12.16
N VAL A 218 -9.97 17.48 11.31
CA VAL A 218 -10.52 16.94 10.07
C VAL A 218 -10.46 15.42 10.10
N VAL A 219 -11.59 14.77 9.90
CA VAL A 219 -11.64 13.36 9.50
C VAL A 219 -11.47 13.30 7.98
N LEU A 220 -10.49 12.53 7.51
CA LEU A 220 -10.10 12.45 6.10
C LEU A 220 -10.24 11.01 5.58
N PRO A 221 -11.46 10.50 5.32
CA PRO A 221 -11.64 9.18 4.73
C PRO A 221 -11.07 9.09 3.31
N HIS A 222 -10.34 8.01 3.03
CA HIS A 222 -9.75 7.78 1.71
C HIS A 222 -10.81 7.53 0.62
N GLY A 223 -10.46 7.89 -0.62
CA GLY A 223 -11.23 7.57 -1.81
C GLY A 223 -11.11 6.10 -2.23
N GLY A 224 -12.14 5.58 -2.89
CA GLY A 224 -12.22 4.18 -3.34
C GLY A 224 -12.64 3.22 -2.21
N PRO A 225 -13.76 2.49 -2.37
CA PRO A 225 -14.25 1.60 -1.31
C PRO A 225 -13.35 0.37 -1.09
N GLN A 226 -12.40 0.11 -2.00
CA GLN A 226 -11.43 -1.00 -1.93
C GLN A 226 -9.99 -0.47 -1.88
N ALA A 227 -9.77 0.74 -1.39
CA ALA A 227 -8.45 1.31 -1.14
C ALA A 227 -8.17 1.33 0.37
N ARG A 228 -7.01 1.87 0.75
CA ARG A 228 -6.62 2.15 2.13
C ARG A 228 -5.62 3.31 2.11
N ASP A 229 -5.54 4.03 3.21
CA ASP A 229 -4.38 4.86 3.51
C ASP A 229 -3.24 4.01 4.08
N GLU A 230 -2.03 4.53 3.96
CA GLU A 230 -0.81 3.92 4.49
C GLU A 230 0.03 4.99 5.20
N TRP A 231 0.91 4.55 6.10
CA TRP A 231 1.87 5.46 6.71
C TRP A 231 2.81 6.04 5.64
N GLY A 232 2.98 7.35 5.68
CA GLY A 232 3.87 8.07 4.77
C GLY A 232 3.37 9.50 4.56
N PHE A 233 4.07 10.23 3.69
CA PHE A 233 3.67 11.57 3.30
C PHE A 233 2.36 11.54 2.51
N ASP A 234 1.30 12.14 3.06
CA ASP A 234 0.08 12.52 2.33
C ASP A 234 0.00 14.05 2.24
N TRP A 235 -0.11 14.57 1.03
CA TRP A 235 -0.01 16.01 0.81
C TRP A 235 -1.18 16.79 1.42
N LEU A 236 -2.38 16.21 1.46
CA LEU A 236 -3.58 16.88 1.95
C LEU A 236 -3.60 16.87 3.47
N ALA A 237 -3.26 15.74 4.10
CA ALA A 237 -3.08 15.66 5.54
C ALA A 237 -1.99 16.62 6.03
N GLN A 238 -0.85 16.69 5.32
CA GLN A 238 0.25 17.62 5.64
C GLN A 238 -0.17 19.08 5.49
N TYR A 239 -0.90 19.42 4.42
CA TYR A 239 -1.42 20.77 4.20
C TYR A 239 -2.38 21.21 5.32
N LEU A 240 -3.35 20.35 5.67
CA LEU A 240 -4.30 20.62 6.74
C LEU A 240 -3.62 20.71 8.11
N ALA A 241 -2.65 19.84 8.40
CA ALA A 241 -1.85 19.92 9.61
C ALA A 241 -1.08 21.24 9.71
N HIS A 242 -0.46 21.69 8.62
CA HIS A 242 0.19 23.02 8.54
C HIS A 242 -0.81 24.17 8.73
N ALA A 243 -2.05 24.03 8.27
CA ALA A 243 -3.13 24.98 8.53
C ALA A 243 -3.66 24.93 9.97
N GLY A 244 -3.11 24.06 10.84
CA GLY A 244 -3.40 24.00 12.26
C GLY A 244 -4.45 22.97 12.68
N TYR A 245 -4.85 22.07 11.77
CA TYR A 245 -5.82 21.01 12.05
C TYR A 245 -5.15 19.73 12.54
N ALA A 246 -5.76 19.03 13.50
CA ALA A 246 -5.51 17.61 13.67
C ALA A 246 -6.19 16.83 12.54
N VAL A 247 -5.51 15.90 11.90
CA VAL A 247 -6.06 15.12 10.78
C VAL A 247 -6.04 13.64 11.12
N ILE A 248 -7.19 12.97 11.01
CA ILE A 248 -7.28 11.51 11.16
C ILE A 248 -7.71 10.87 9.84
N GLN A 249 -6.94 9.89 9.39
CA GLN A 249 -7.17 9.09 8.19
C GLN A 249 -7.63 7.68 8.56
N PRO A 250 -8.95 7.41 8.56
CA PRO A 250 -9.48 6.13 8.98
C PRO A 250 -9.44 5.07 7.86
N ASN A 251 -8.87 3.91 8.16
CA ASN A 251 -9.03 2.71 7.33
C ASN A 251 -10.25 1.93 7.84
N TYR A 252 -11.44 2.43 7.53
CA TYR A 252 -12.74 1.89 7.94
C TYR A 252 -12.97 0.45 7.43
N ARG A 253 -13.94 -0.27 8.02
CA ARG A 253 -14.31 -1.61 7.54
C ARG A 253 -14.79 -1.55 6.09
N GLY A 254 -14.15 -2.34 5.23
CA GLY A 254 -14.22 -2.22 3.78
C GLY A 254 -12.93 -1.75 3.12
N SER A 255 -12.00 -1.09 3.82
CA SER A 255 -10.68 -0.79 3.26
C SER A 255 -9.92 -2.07 2.87
N ALA A 256 -9.09 -2.00 1.83
CA ALA A 256 -8.30 -3.14 1.37
C ALA A 256 -7.17 -3.51 2.34
N GLY A 257 -6.58 -4.69 2.17
CA GLY A 257 -5.35 -5.09 2.85
C GLY A 257 -5.54 -5.80 4.18
N TYR A 258 -6.77 -5.91 4.69
CA TYR A 258 -7.08 -6.51 6.00
C TYR A 258 -7.79 -7.88 5.89
N GLY A 259 -7.84 -8.48 4.69
CA GLY A 259 -8.48 -9.76 4.43
C GLY A 259 -10.00 -9.68 4.22
N ASP A 260 -10.58 -10.82 3.81
CA ASP A 260 -11.98 -10.92 3.42
C ASP A 260 -12.96 -10.61 4.58
N ALA A 261 -12.57 -10.90 5.83
CA ALA A 261 -13.42 -10.57 6.97
C ALA A 261 -13.60 -9.06 7.14
N TRP A 262 -12.53 -8.27 6.94
CA TRP A 262 -12.62 -6.81 6.98
C TRP A 262 -13.39 -6.28 5.76
N PHE A 263 -13.11 -6.83 4.59
CA PHE A 263 -13.64 -6.35 3.32
C PHE A 263 -15.08 -6.79 3.05
N LYS A 264 -15.33 -8.11 2.96
CA LYS A 264 -16.60 -8.69 2.52
C LYS A 264 -17.61 -8.79 3.65
N GLU A 265 -17.18 -9.21 4.83
CA GLU A 265 -18.09 -9.48 5.95
C GLU A 265 -18.55 -8.17 6.62
N ASN A 266 -17.73 -7.12 6.56
CA ASN A 266 -18.00 -5.85 7.24
C ASN A 266 -18.13 -4.60 6.34
N GLY A 267 -17.59 -4.62 5.12
CA GLY A 267 -17.65 -3.47 4.19
C GLY A 267 -18.59 -3.67 3.00
N TYR A 268 -18.69 -4.89 2.45
CA TYR A 268 -19.55 -5.15 1.30
C TYR A 268 -21.03 -5.09 1.69
N ARG A 269 -21.76 -4.14 1.09
CA ARG A 269 -23.12 -3.77 1.49
C ARG A 269 -23.26 -3.25 2.93
N GLY A 270 -22.12 -2.97 3.58
CA GLY A 270 -22.02 -2.58 4.98
C GLY A 270 -21.90 -1.08 5.21
N TRP A 271 -22.52 -0.23 4.38
CA TRP A 271 -22.33 1.23 4.46
C TRP A 271 -22.53 1.81 5.86
N ARG A 272 -23.56 1.36 6.59
CA ARG A 272 -23.79 1.81 7.97
C ARG A 272 -22.59 1.52 8.88
N THR A 273 -21.94 0.38 8.67
CA THR A 273 -20.72 -0.02 9.40
C THR A 273 -19.56 0.89 9.01
N SER A 274 -19.23 1.00 7.72
CA SER A 274 -18.10 1.81 7.25
C SER A 274 -18.21 3.29 7.63
N ILE A 275 -19.39 3.89 7.48
CA ILE A 275 -19.64 5.29 7.88
C ILE A 275 -19.66 5.44 9.40
N GLY A 276 -20.15 4.41 10.11
CA GLY A 276 -20.05 4.34 11.58
C GLY A 276 -18.60 4.39 12.05
N ASP A 277 -17.70 3.66 11.40
CA ASP A 277 -16.26 3.68 11.72
C ASP A 277 -15.65 5.07 11.49
N VAL A 278 -15.98 5.73 10.39
CA VAL A 278 -15.55 7.11 10.10
C VAL A 278 -16.07 8.08 11.18
N THR A 279 -17.32 7.91 11.62
CA THR A 279 -17.91 8.72 12.69
C THR A 279 -17.21 8.48 14.03
N SER A 280 -16.85 7.23 14.33
CA SER A 280 -16.08 6.87 15.53
C SER A 280 -14.69 7.53 15.57
N ALA A 281 -14.08 7.82 14.41
CA ALA A 281 -12.82 8.58 14.36
C ALA A 281 -12.97 9.99 14.96
N ALA A 282 -14.06 10.70 14.62
CA ALA A 282 -14.36 12.03 15.16
C ALA A 282 -14.58 11.98 16.68
N HIS A 283 -15.38 11.01 17.15
CA HIS A 283 -15.63 10.83 18.58
C HIS A 283 -14.36 10.49 19.34
N TRP A 284 -13.49 9.66 18.76
CA TRP A 284 -12.21 9.31 19.37
C TRP A 284 -11.29 10.53 19.52
N LEU A 285 -11.19 11.39 18.49
CA LEU A 285 -10.41 12.63 18.59
C LEU A 285 -10.87 13.53 19.75
N VAL A 286 -12.18 13.67 19.95
CA VAL A 286 -12.75 14.43 21.06
C VAL A 286 -12.46 13.73 22.40
N ALA A 287 -12.66 12.42 22.48
CA ALA A 287 -12.46 11.65 23.71
C ALA A 287 -11.00 11.65 24.18
N GLN A 288 -10.03 11.72 23.26
CA GLN A 288 -8.62 11.87 23.57
C GLN A 288 -8.22 13.31 23.94
N GLY A 289 -9.14 14.27 23.88
CA GLY A 289 -8.85 15.70 24.09
C GLY A 289 -8.05 16.33 22.95
N ILE A 290 -7.87 15.63 21.82
CA ILE A 290 -7.13 16.12 20.65
C ILE A 290 -7.96 17.19 19.96
N ALA A 291 -9.26 16.95 19.75
CA ALA A 291 -10.15 17.84 19.02
C ALA A 291 -11.15 18.58 19.93
N ASP A 292 -11.44 19.83 19.57
CA ASP A 292 -12.58 20.57 20.11
C ASP A 292 -13.89 20.06 19.45
N PRO A 293 -14.89 19.59 20.22
CA PRO A 293 -16.13 19.04 19.66
C PRO A 293 -16.94 20.05 18.83
N LYS A 294 -16.66 21.35 18.96
CA LYS A 294 -17.31 22.42 18.16
C LYS A 294 -16.55 22.76 16.88
N ARG A 295 -15.38 22.15 16.64
CA ARG A 295 -14.49 22.45 15.51
C ARG A 295 -14.06 21.16 14.79
N LEU A 296 -15.03 20.33 14.47
CA LEU A 296 -14.85 19.12 13.66
C LEU A 296 -15.32 19.37 12.22
N ALA A 297 -14.53 18.90 11.27
CA ALA A 297 -14.88 18.84 9.86
C ALA A 297 -14.59 17.44 9.31
N ILE A 298 -15.21 17.12 8.17
CA ILE A 298 -14.92 15.93 7.39
C ILE A 298 -14.68 16.35 5.94
N VAL A 299 -13.66 15.77 5.31
CA VAL A 299 -13.28 16.05 3.93
C VAL A 299 -12.95 14.72 3.25
N GLY A 300 -13.40 14.50 2.03
CA GLY A 300 -13.02 13.32 1.27
C GLY A 300 -13.25 13.49 -0.22
N TRP A 301 -12.67 12.60 -1.03
CA TRP A 301 -12.87 12.58 -2.48
C TRP A 301 -13.40 11.23 -2.95
N SER A 302 -14.13 11.21 -4.08
CA SER A 302 -14.73 9.98 -4.62
C SER A 302 -15.57 9.28 -3.54
N TYR A 303 -15.34 7.99 -3.25
CA TYR A 303 -16.02 7.30 -2.15
C TYR A 303 -15.79 7.96 -0.78
N GLY A 304 -14.61 8.52 -0.52
CA GLY A 304 -14.35 9.30 0.69
C GLY A 304 -15.22 10.56 0.75
N GLY A 305 -15.56 11.14 -0.41
CA GLY A 305 -16.49 12.27 -0.50
C GLY A 305 -17.96 11.85 -0.35
N TYR A 306 -18.30 10.60 -0.63
CA TYR A 306 -19.60 10.02 -0.25
C TYR A 306 -19.65 9.70 1.26
N ALA A 307 -18.52 9.33 1.85
CA ALA A 307 -18.41 9.06 3.28
C ALA A 307 -18.37 10.33 4.15
N ALA A 308 -18.05 11.47 3.54
CA ALA A 308 -18.07 12.81 4.12
C ALA A 308 -19.48 13.41 4.11
#